data_AF-A0A7Y4QKW4-F1
#
_entry.id   AF-A0A7Y4QKW4-F1
#
_cell.length_a   1.000
_cell.length_b   1.000
_cell.length_c   1.000
_cell.angle_alpha   90.00
_cell.angle_beta   90.00
_cell.angle_gamma   90.00
#
_symmetry.space_group_name_H-M   'P 1'
#
loop_
_entity.id
_entity.type
_entity.pdbx_description
1 polymer ?
#
loop_
_entity_poly.entity_id
_entity_poly.type
_entity_poly.pdbx_seq_one_letter_code
_entity_poly.pdbx_strand_id
1 'polypeptide(L)'
;MKFKVTTQKLLVTFDSKNPSQLTDDFLVVVLESAQPKLLGVRTKKIATSGLMIYVGQEITVNDLFKELVDTGRKIESVEQTLRVLENYIQKLQEFRIGNLLNVEADEASGFKLVKLADSPPTTNVNKLPWPNRPSRTTDE
;
A
#
# COMPACT_ATOMS: atom_id res chain seq x y z
N MET A 1 -18.15 -8.46 -22.61
CA MET A 1 -18.30 -8.66 -21.16
C MET A 1 -17.31 -7.75 -20.45
N LYS A 2 -17.75 -6.70 -19.75
CA LYS A 2 -16.84 -5.89 -18.92
C LYS A 2 -16.73 -6.61 -17.57
N PHE A 3 -15.60 -7.23 -17.30
CA PHE A 3 -15.33 -7.81 -16.00
C PHE A 3 -15.34 -6.68 -14.97
N LYS A 4 -16.15 -6.83 -13.92
CA LYS A 4 -16.14 -5.91 -12.79
C LYS A 4 -14.86 -6.21 -12.01
N VAL A 5 -13.78 -5.50 -12.30
CA VAL A 5 -12.49 -5.69 -11.63
C VAL A 5 -12.59 -5.12 -10.22
N THR A 6 -12.45 -6.00 -9.22
CA THR A 6 -12.57 -5.68 -7.81
C THR A 6 -11.42 -6.25 -6.98
N THR A 7 -11.15 -5.64 -5.84
CA THR A 7 -10.12 -6.10 -4.89
C THR A 7 -10.54 -5.84 -3.46
N GLN A 8 -10.10 -6.72 -2.55
CA GLN A 8 -10.19 -6.51 -1.10
C GLN A 8 -8.84 -6.15 -0.48
N LYS A 9 -7.82 -5.95 -1.32
CA LYS A 9 -6.45 -5.61 -0.94
C LYS A 9 -6.09 -4.26 -1.53
N LEU A 10 -5.47 -3.41 -0.73
CA LEU A 10 -4.93 -2.13 -1.17
C LEU A 10 -3.54 -1.91 -0.58
N LEU A 11 -2.81 -0.97 -1.19
CA LEU A 11 -1.59 -0.46 -0.60
C LEU A 11 -1.93 0.63 0.41
N VAL A 12 -1.20 0.68 1.51
CA VAL A 12 -1.20 1.80 2.45
C VAL A 12 0.20 2.32 2.64
N THR A 13 0.30 3.59 3.03
CA THR A 13 1.58 4.17 3.44
C THR A 13 2.19 3.34 4.57
N PHE A 14 3.47 3.02 4.41
CA PHE A 14 4.25 2.29 5.39
C PHE A 14 5.47 3.11 5.78
N ASP A 15 5.59 3.42 7.06
CA ASP A 15 6.77 4.08 7.59
C ASP A 15 7.69 3.04 8.24
N SER A 16 8.85 2.80 7.62
CA SER A 16 9.85 1.85 8.14
C SER A 16 10.39 2.23 9.52
N LYS A 17 10.24 3.50 9.96
CA LYS A 17 10.65 3.92 11.31
C LYS A 17 9.61 3.55 12.37
N ASN A 18 8.34 3.44 11.99
CA ASN A 18 7.25 3.08 12.88
C ASN A 18 6.36 1.99 12.23
N PRO A 19 6.84 0.74 12.17
CA PRO A 19 6.11 -0.36 11.53
C PRO A 19 4.76 -0.69 12.20
N SER A 20 4.56 -0.25 13.45
CA SER A 20 3.30 -0.39 14.19
C SER A 20 2.25 0.67 13.82
N GLN A 21 2.65 1.73 13.13
CA GLN A 21 1.76 2.81 12.73
C GLN A 21 1.36 2.59 11.27
N LEU A 22 0.51 1.58 11.05
CA LEU A 22 -0.20 1.46 9.78
C LEU A 22 -1.10 2.70 9.65
N THR A 23 -0.81 3.55 8.68
CA THR A 23 -1.66 4.69 8.38
C THR A 23 -2.87 4.21 7.58
N ASP A 24 -4.07 4.63 7.98
CA ASP A 24 -5.33 4.48 7.21
C ASP A 24 -5.34 5.34 5.93
N ASP A 25 -4.20 5.47 5.26
CA ASP A 25 -4.03 6.25 4.06
C ASP A 25 -3.70 5.31 2.90
N PHE A 26 -4.74 5.04 2.11
CA PHE A 26 -4.65 4.16 0.95
C PHE A 26 -3.86 4.82 -0.17
N LEU A 27 -2.95 4.05 -0.74
CA LEU A 27 -2.09 4.46 -1.84
C LEU A 27 -2.68 3.97 -3.15
N VAL A 28 -2.78 4.88 -4.12
CA VAL A 28 -3.16 4.58 -5.50
C VAL A 28 -2.05 4.98 -6.45
N VAL A 29 -1.88 4.21 -7.53
CA VAL A 29 -0.92 4.56 -8.58
C VAL A 29 -1.49 5.69 -9.42
N VAL A 30 -0.68 6.75 -9.57
CA VAL A 30 -0.98 7.88 -10.44
C VAL A 30 0.18 8.13 -11.39
N LEU A 31 -0.12 8.41 -12.64
CA LEU A 31 0.88 8.86 -13.61
C LEU A 31 0.92 10.39 -13.57
N GLU A 32 2.02 10.97 -13.11
CA GLU A 32 2.25 12.41 -13.15
C GLU A 32 3.49 12.67 -14.00
N SER A 33 3.35 13.44 -15.08
CA SER A 33 4.45 13.72 -16.03
C SER A 33 5.13 12.45 -16.56
N ALA A 34 4.33 11.43 -16.91
CA ALA A 34 4.78 10.10 -17.35
C ALA A 34 5.59 9.29 -16.31
N GLN A 35 5.64 9.73 -15.05
CA GLN A 35 6.23 8.98 -13.96
C GLN A 35 5.14 8.41 -13.04
N PRO A 36 5.11 7.09 -12.80
CA PRO A 36 4.18 6.53 -11.85
C PRO A 36 4.64 6.85 -10.42
N LYS A 37 3.68 7.29 -9.61
CA LYS A 37 3.87 7.62 -8.19
C LYS A 37 2.75 6.98 -7.38
N LEU A 38 3.03 6.62 -6.13
CA LEU A 38 1.98 6.23 -5.19
C LEU A 38 1.48 7.47 -4.47
N LEU A 39 0.19 7.75 -4.60
CA LEU A 39 -0.46 8.89 -3.95
C LEU A 39 -1.39 8.38 -2.85
N GLY A 40 -1.23 8.91 -1.64
CA GLY A 40 -2.17 8.72 -0.55
C GLY A 40 -3.46 9.48 -0.82
N VAL A 41 -4.59 8.78 -0.93
CA VAL A 41 -5.88 9.43 -1.24
C VAL A 41 -6.36 10.32 -0.10
N ARG A 42 -6.05 9.96 1.15
CA ARG A 42 -6.48 10.69 2.35
C ARG A 42 -5.50 11.80 2.71
N THR A 43 -4.19 11.51 2.68
CA THR A 43 -3.16 12.49 3.05
C THR A 43 -2.72 13.38 1.90
N LYS A 44 -3.03 12.99 0.65
CA LYS A 44 -2.55 13.64 -0.58
C LYS A 44 -1.03 13.67 -0.69
N LYS A 45 -0.33 12.81 0.06
CA LYS A 45 1.13 12.71 0.05
C LYS A 45 1.59 11.65 -0.94
N ILE A 46 2.70 11.92 -1.59
CA ILE A 46 3.37 10.95 -2.45
C ILE A 46 4.22 10.04 -1.56
N ALA A 47 4.03 8.74 -1.71
CA ALA A 47 4.85 7.72 -1.09
C ALA A 47 5.70 7.02 -2.15
N THR A 48 6.89 6.57 -1.74
CA THR A 48 7.72 5.73 -2.61
C THR A 48 7.24 4.29 -2.56
N SER A 49 7.00 3.76 -1.37
CA SER A 49 6.55 2.38 -1.16
C SER A 49 5.23 2.32 -0.40
N GLY A 50 4.53 1.20 -0.58
CA GLY A 50 3.29 0.89 0.13
C GLY A 50 3.29 -0.54 0.65
N LEU A 51 2.65 -0.76 1.80
CA LEU A 51 2.41 -2.10 2.32
C LEU A 51 1.03 -2.58 1.86
N MET A 52 0.96 -3.83 1.39
CA MET A 52 -0.30 -4.44 1.03
C MET A 52 -1.08 -4.88 2.27
N ILE A 53 -2.27 -4.34 2.46
CA ILE A 53 -3.18 -4.70 3.55
C ILE A 53 -4.52 -5.23 3.02
N TYR A 54 -5.23 -5.94 3.89
CA TYR A 54 -6.61 -6.34 3.65
C TYR A 54 -7.54 -5.24 4.15
N VAL A 55 -8.48 -4.81 3.31
CA VAL A 55 -9.40 -3.70 3.61
C VAL A 55 -10.73 -4.18 4.20
N GLY A 56 -11.01 -5.49 4.14
CA GLY A 56 -12.27 -6.06 4.66
C GLY A 56 -13.52 -5.77 3.82
N GLN A 57 -13.41 -4.95 2.78
CA GLN A 57 -14.49 -4.61 1.86
C GLN A 57 -14.03 -4.73 0.40
N GLU A 58 -14.98 -4.96 -0.49
CA GLU A 58 -14.72 -5.04 -1.93
C GLU A 58 -14.64 -3.62 -2.53
N ILE A 59 -13.45 -3.27 -3.02
CA ILE A 59 -13.13 -1.99 -3.65
C ILE A 59 -13.19 -2.16 -5.16
N THR A 60 -13.92 -1.29 -5.83
CA THR A 60 -13.99 -1.25 -7.31
C THR A 60 -13.07 -0.16 -7.87
N VAL A 61 -12.79 -0.24 -9.18
CA VAL A 61 -12.10 0.84 -9.92
C VAL A 61 -12.79 2.19 -9.72
N ASN A 62 -14.12 2.22 -9.69
CA ASN A 62 -14.90 3.43 -9.50
C ASN A 62 -14.72 4.03 -8.10
N ASP A 63 -14.57 3.19 -7.07
CA ASP A 63 -14.34 3.68 -5.71
C ASP A 63 -12.97 4.35 -5.61
N LEU A 64 -11.92 3.72 -6.15
CA LEU A 64 -10.59 4.33 -6.25
C LEU A 64 -10.60 5.62 -7.07
N PHE A 65 -11.37 5.64 -8.16
CA PHE A 65 -11.51 6.83 -9.00
C PHE A 65 -12.20 7.99 -8.26
N LYS A 66 -13.24 7.71 -7.48
CA LYS A 66 -13.91 8.72 -6.64
C LYS A 66 -12.95 9.33 -5.63
N GLU A 67 -12.19 8.50 -4.92
CA GLU A 67 -11.16 8.95 -3.99
C GLU A 67 -10.10 9.84 -4.69
N LEU A 68 -9.70 9.45 -5.91
CA LEU A 68 -8.81 10.28 -6.74
C LEU A 68 -9.41 11.63 -7.12
N VAL A 69 -10.69 11.68 -7.48
CA VAL A 69 -11.39 12.93 -7.79
C VAL A 69 -11.49 13.81 -6.53
N ASP A 70 -11.78 13.20 -5.38
CA ASP A 70 -11.90 13.91 -4.08
C ASP A 70 -10.57 14.52 -3.62
N THR A 71 -9.43 13.94 -4.04
CA THR A 71 -8.12 14.58 -3.80
C THR A 71 -8.01 15.97 -4.43
N GLY A 72 -8.87 16.30 -5.41
CA GLY A 72 -8.90 17.60 -6.10
C GLY A 72 -7.87 17.69 -7.23
N ARG A 73 -7.30 16.55 -7.64
CA ARG A 73 -6.27 16.52 -8.68
C ARG A 73 -6.89 16.70 -10.06
N LYS A 74 -6.15 17.37 -10.95
CA LYS A 74 -6.55 17.51 -12.35
C LYS A 74 -6.35 16.19 -13.08
N ILE A 75 -7.44 15.55 -13.47
CA ILE A 75 -7.44 14.34 -14.27
C ILE A 75 -7.49 14.75 -15.74
N GLU A 76 -6.40 14.53 -16.47
CA GLU A 76 -6.32 14.91 -17.90
C GLU A 76 -7.17 14.01 -18.79
N SER A 77 -7.21 12.71 -18.47
CA SER A 77 -8.05 11.74 -19.17
C SER A 77 -8.64 10.72 -18.21
N VAL A 78 -9.97 10.72 -18.10
CA VAL A 78 -10.72 9.80 -17.25
C VAL A 78 -10.53 8.35 -17.71
N GLU A 79 -10.61 8.10 -19.01
CA GLU A 79 -10.47 6.75 -19.57
C GLU A 79 -9.08 6.16 -19.33
N GLN A 80 -8.02 6.95 -19.49
CA GLN A 80 -6.66 6.52 -19.18
C GLN A 80 -6.51 6.22 -17.69
N THR A 81 -7.03 7.09 -16.83
CA THR A 81 -7.00 6.89 -15.37
C THR A 81 -7.70 5.60 -14.95
N LEU A 82 -8.89 5.34 -15.49
CA LEU A 82 -9.63 4.11 -15.22
C LEU A 82 -8.86 2.86 -15.67
N ARG A 83 -8.21 2.88 -16.84
CA ARG A 83 -7.36 1.77 -17.31
C ARG A 83 -6.15 1.55 -16.40
N VAL A 84 -5.52 2.62 -15.93
CA VAL A 84 -4.38 2.53 -15.00
C VAL A 84 -4.82 1.90 -13.67
N LEU A 85 -5.98 2.32 -13.15
CA LEU A 85 -6.55 1.77 -11.92
C LEU A 85 -6.98 0.31 -12.08
N GLU A 86 -7.56 -0.05 -13.23
CA GLU A 86 -7.92 -1.44 -13.55
C GLU A 86 -6.69 -2.35 -13.58
N ASN A 87 -5.64 -1.93 -14.30
CA ASN A 87 -4.36 -2.62 -14.33
C ASN A 87 -3.72 -2.71 -12.95
N TYR A 88 -3.85 -1.65 -12.15
CA TYR A 88 -3.33 -1.61 -10.78
C TYR A 88 -4.02 -2.68 -9.93
N ILE A 89 -5.36 -2.73 -9.93
CA ILE A 89 -6.12 -3.74 -9.20
C ILE A 89 -5.74 -5.16 -9.64
N GLN A 90 -5.62 -5.40 -10.94
CA GLN A 90 -5.20 -6.71 -11.46
C GLN A 90 -3.81 -7.10 -10.94
N LYS A 91 -2.83 -6.18 -11.01
CA LYS A 91 -1.49 -6.45 -10.48
C LYS A 91 -1.49 -6.69 -8.97
N LEU A 92 -2.35 -6.00 -8.20
CA LEU A 92 -2.46 -6.24 -6.75
C LEU A 92 -2.92 -7.67 -6.42
N GLN A 93 -3.71 -8.31 -7.29
CA GLN A 93 -4.18 -9.69 -7.06
C GLN A 93 -3.04 -10.71 -7.10
N GLU A 94 -1.95 -10.40 -7.82
CA GLU A 94 -0.76 -11.25 -7.92
C GLU A 94 0.07 -11.25 -6.61
N PHE A 95 -0.10 -10.24 -5.75
CA PHE A 95 0.66 -10.09 -4.52
C PHE A 95 -0.12 -10.53 -3.26
N ARG A 96 0.64 -10.85 -2.20
CA ARG A 96 0.11 -11.27 -0.90
C ARG A 96 -0.01 -10.09 0.07
N ILE A 97 -0.97 -10.18 0.99
CA ILE A 97 -1.09 -9.26 2.11
C ILE A 97 0.20 -9.33 2.95
N GLY A 98 0.72 -8.18 3.36
CA GLY A 98 1.99 -8.02 4.06
C GLY A 98 3.19 -7.76 3.15
N ASN A 99 3.03 -7.82 1.81
CA ASN A 99 4.11 -7.48 0.89
C ASN A 99 4.31 -5.97 0.80
N LEU A 100 5.57 -5.54 0.83
CA LEU A 100 5.95 -4.17 0.56
C LEU A 100 6.17 -4.01 -0.94
N LEU A 101 5.36 -3.16 -1.59
CA LEU A 101 5.45 -2.89 -3.02
C LEU A 101 5.95 -1.47 -3.27
N ASN A 102 6.79 -1.33 -4.28
CA ASN A 102 7.20 -0.07 -4.88
C ASN A 102 6.56 0.08 -6.26
N VAL A 103 6.46 1.32 -6.75
CA VAL A 103 6.07 1.58 -8.13
C VAL A 103 7.27 2.10 -8.92
N GLU A 104 7.49 1.52 -10.09
CA GLU A 104 8.54 1.94 -11.02
C GLU A 104 7.93 2.23 -12.40
N ALA A 105 8.58 3.13 -13.14
CA ALA A 105 8.22 3.41 -14.53
C ALA A 105 8.57 2.20 -15.41
N ASP A 106 7.65 1.82 -16.28
CA ASP A 106 7.82 0.72 -17.22
C ASP A 106 7.43 1.20 -18.62
N GLU A 107 8.31 1.05 -19.60
CA GLU A 107 8.08 1.56 -20.96
C GLU A 107 6.95 0.82 -21.70
N ALA A 108 6.65 -0.43 -21.30
CA ALA A 108 5.62 -1.24 -21.95
C ALA A 108 4.22 -1.04 -21.33
N SER A 109 4.14 -0.90 -20.01
CA SER A 109 2.87 -0.85 -19.25
C SER A 109 2.57 0.51 -18.62
N GLY A 110 3.48 1.48 -18.74
CA GLY A 110 3.46 2.77 -18.03
C GLY A 110 3.95 2.65 -16.58
N PHE A 111 3.62 1.57 -15.88
CA PHE A 111 4.08 1.31 -14.52
C PHE A 111 4.24 -0.18 -14.21
N LYS A 112 5.13 -0.49 -13.26
CA LYS A 112 5.33 -1.83 -12.70
C LYS A 112 5.32 -1.77 -11.18
N LEU A 113 4.67 -2.76 -10.56
CA LEU A 113 4.76 -2.98 -9.12
C LEU A 113 5.95 -3.90 -8.86
N VAL A 114 6.88 -3.44 -8.04
CA VAL A 114 8.08 -4.19 -7.65
C VAL A 114 7.95 -4.57 -6.18
N LYS A 115 7.99 -5.87 -5.89
CA LYS A 115 8.01 -6.35 -4.50
C LYS A 115 9.38 -6.05 -3.89
N LEU A 116 9.41 -5.20 -2.87
CA LEU A 116 10.60 -4.88 -2.08
C LEU A 116 10.84 -5.90 -0.95
N ALA A 117 9.77 -6.39 -0.31
CA ALA A 117 9.87 -7.34 0.79
C ALA A 117 8.59 -8.19 0.95
N ASP A 118 8.74 -9.43 1.43
CA ASP A 118 7.63 -10.34 1.75
C ASP A 118 6.98 -10.06 3.11
N SER A 119 7.57 -9.22 3.95
CA SER A 119 7.04 -8.81 5.26
C SER A 119 7.62 -7.45 5.65
N PRO A 120 6.92 -6.63 6.47
CA PRO A 120 7.59 -5.53 7.15
C PRO A 120 8.78 -6.11 7.91
N PRO A 121 9.93 -5.43 7.98
CA PRO A 121 11.03 -5.92 8.79
C PRO A 121 10.52 -6.03 10.22
N THR A 122 10.16 -7.24 10.64
CA THR A 122 10.23 -7.64 12.03
C THR A 122 11.69 -7.48 12.40
N THR A 123 12.08 -6.26 12.79
CA THR A 123 13.17 -6.10 13.72
C THR A 123 12.84 -7.07 14.83
N ASN A 124 13.63 -8.14 14.89
CA ASN A 124 13.57 -9.14 15.92
C ASN A 124 13.91 -8.40 17.22
N VAL A 125 12.92 -7.80 17.88
CA VAL A 125 13.06 -7.17 19.20
C VAL A 125 13.26 -8.21 20.30
N ASN A 126 13.53 -9.47 19.94
CA ASN A 126 13.84 -10.55 20.87
C ASN A 126 15.27 -10.48 21.44
N LYS A 127 15.73 -9.27 21.77
CA LYS A 127 16.90 -9.02 22.61
C LYS A 127 16.66 -7.79 23.49
N LEU A 128 15.46 -7.67 24.07
CA LEU A 128 15.29 -6.88 25.29
C LEU A 128 15.51 -7.83 26.47
N PRO A 129 16.60 -7.67 27.26
CA PRO A 129 16.73 -8.40 28.51
C PRO A 129 15.57 -7.95 29.41
N TRP A 130 14.71 -8.90 29.78
CA TRP A 130 13.70 -8.68 30.81
C TRP A 130 14.39 -8.11 32.06
N PRO A 131 13.90 -7.02 32.66
CA PRO A 131 14.39 -6.61 33.98
C PRO A 131 13.98 -7.71 34.97
N ASN A 132 14.99 -8.44 35.43
CA ASN A 132 15.09 -9.23 36.65
C ASN A 132 13.80 -9.34 37.48
N ARG A 133 13.15 -10.51 37.50
CA ARG A 133 12.26 -10.86 38.61
C ARG A 133 13.12 -10.98 39.87
N PRO A 134 12.78 -10.32 40.99
CA PRO A 134 13.45 -10.61 42.25
C PRO A 134 13.15 -12.06 42.65
N SER A 135 14.23 -12.81 42.88
CA SER A 135 14.20 -14.14 43.48
C SER A 135 13.44 -14.06 44.81
N ARG A 136 12.36 -14.82 44.93
CA ARG A 136 11.69 -15.03 46.21
C ARG A 136 12.60 -15.93 47.04
N THR A 137 13.34 -15.35 47.98
CA THR A 137 14.06 -16.10 49.01
C THR A 137 13.00 -16.79 49.87
N THR A 138 12.95 -18.11 49.80
CA THR A 138 12.30 -18.91 50.83
C THR A 138 13.29 -18.95 51.99
N ASP A 139 12.96 -18.25 53.07
CA ASP A 139 13.57 -18.41 54.38
C ASP A 139 12.69 -19.42 55.13
N GLU A 140 13.24 -20.61 55.39
CA GLU A 140 12.76 -21.56 56.39
C GLU A 140 13.97 -22.29 56.99
#